data_AF-A0A015IDP1-F1
#
_entry.id   AF-A0A015IDP1-F1
#
_cell.length_a   1.000
_cell.length_b   1.000
_cell.length_c   1.000
_cell.angle_alpha   90.00
_cell.angle_beta   90.00
_cell.angle_gamma   90.00
#
_symmetry.space_group_name_H-M   'P 1'
#
loop_
_entity.id
_entity.type
_entity.pdbx_description
1 polymer ?
#
loop_
_entity_poly.entity_id
_entity_poly.type
_entity_poly.pdbx_seq_one_letter_code
_entity_poly.pdbx_strand_id
1 'polypeptide(L)'
;MALNLMKLTLKNVSNILHVRIVPEYGEPNDDESVNREAYENNANIQLELECLRELEEVQVLINKLGFEDSFTAEEFVLYDDSEVTTEMISDYEILKAVQPNNQEKEEIEEKPLPIITHNKVIEYYDKVILYLQRQEKNYGSNDEDIKFIKKLKKEALRERFYSTKQINLDNFVNVIE
;
A
#
# COMPACT_ATOMS: atom_id res chain seq x y z
N MET A 1 5.43 15.61 -2.15
CA MET A 1 6.02 14.49 -1.39
C MET A 1 5.56 13.14 -1.94
N ALA A 2 4.24 12.89 -2.03
CA ALA A 2 3.67 11.62 -2.54
C ALA A 2 4.14 11.22 -3.96
N LEU A 3 4.25 12.18 -4.89
CA LEU A 3 4.67 11.89 -6.27
C LEU A 3 6.13 11.40 -6.37
N ASN A 4 7.00 11.87 -5.48
CA ASN A 4 8.41 11.45 -5.48
C ASN A 4 8.56 10.07 -4.83
N LEU A 5 7.78 9.79 -3.77
CA LEU A 5 7.70 8.45 -3.21
C LEU A 5 7.23 7.44 -4.27
N MET A 6 6.13 7.75 -4.98
CA MET A 6 5.58 6.84 -5.99
C MET A 6 6.57 6.53 -7.13
N LYS A 7 7.34 7.53 -7.56
CA LYS A 7 8.40 7.34 -8.58
C LYS A 7 9.56 6.48 -8.05
N LEU A 8 9.94 6.66 -6.80
CA LEU A 8 10.98 5.86 -6.15
C LEU A 8 10.54 4.40 -6.00
N THR A 9 9.30 4.17 -5.57
CA THR A 9 8.71 2.82 -5.45
C THR A 9 8.68 2.11 -6.80
N LEU A 10 8.27 2.79 -7.88
CA LEU A 10 8.23 2.19 -9.22
C LEU A 10 9.62 1.88 -9.78
N LYS A 11 10.62 2.74 -9.54
CA LYS A 11 12.01 2.49 -9.95
C LYS A 11 12.61 1.29 -9.21
N ASN A 12 12.34 1.18 -7.90
CA ASN A 12 12.84 0.08 -7.09
C ASN A 12 12.21 -1.28 -7.49
N VAL A 13 10.89 -1.32 -7.74
CA VAL A 13 10.21 -2.55 -8.21
C VAL A 13 10.78 -3.02 -9.55
N SER A 14 11.12 -2.10 -10.46
CA SER A 14 11.73 -2.43 -11.75
C SER A 14 13.13 -3.03 -11.59
N ASN A 15 13.93 -2.53 -10.63
CA ASN A 15 15.28 -3.04 -10.38
C ASN A 15 15.25 -4.43 -9.71
N ILE A 16 14.34 -4.66 -8.76
CA ILE A 16 14.16 -5.97 -8.10
C ILE A 16 13.72 -7.04 -9.11
N LEU A 17 12.80 -6.71 -10.03
CA LEU A 17 12.39 -7.62 -11.10
C LEU A 17 13.54 -7.98 -12.05
N HIS A 18 14.49 -7.07 -12.27
CA HIS A 18 15.67 -7.35 -13.09
C HIS A 18 16.68 -8.27 -12.38
N VAL A 19 16.83 -8.16 -11.05
CA VAL A 19 17.70 -9.05 -10.25
C VAL A 19 17.15 -10.48 -10.17
N ARG A 20 15.82 -10.66 -10.21
CA ARG A 20 15.16 -11.97 -10.04
C ARG A 20 15.14 -12.84 -11.29
N ILE A 21 15.45 -12.28 -12.47
CA ILE A 21 15.54 -13.03 -13.73
C ILE A 21 17.00 -13.41 -13.97
N VAL A 22 17.46 -14.45 -13.28
CA VAL A 22 18.66 -15.18 -13.71
C VAL A 22 18.26 -16.04 -14.91
N PRO A 23 18.98 -16.01 -16.05
CA PRO A 23 18.71 -16.92 -17.14
C PRO A 23 19.04 -18.35 -16.71
N GLU A 24 18.02 -19.19 -16.61
CA GLU A 24 18.17 -20.64 -16.45
C GLU A 24 18.76 -21.19 -17.75
N TYR A 25 20.09 -21.31 -17.82
CA TYR A 25 20.74 -22.01 -18.92
C TYR A 25 20.70 -23.51 -18.65
N GLY A 26 20.08 -24.24 -19.57
CA GLY A 26 20.05 -25.70 -19.60
C GLY A 26 21.44 -26.35 -19.63
N GLU A 27 21.45 -27.62 -19.24
CA GLU A 27 22.63 -28.46 -19.00
C GLU A 27 23.75 -28.38 -20.06
N PRO A 28 25.02 -28.50 -19.65
CA PRO A 28 26.17 -28.28 -20.52
C PRO A 28 26.49 -29.52 -21.36
N ASN A 29 26.90 -29.30 -22.62
CA ASN A 29 27.69 -30.29 -23.36
C ASN A 29 29.17 -29.93 -23.21
N ASP A 30 29.95 -30.95 -22.86
CA ASP A 30 31.38 -30.93 -22.56
C ASP A 30 32.23 -30.53 -23.76
N ASP A 31 33.02 -29.46 -23.61
CA ASP A 31 34.47 -29.40 -23.89
C ASP A 31 34.92 -27.93 -23.98
N GLU A 32 35.67 -27.48 -22.97
CA GLU A 32 36.87 -26.64 -23.08
C GLU A 32 37.16 -26.01 -21.71
N SER A 33 38.16 -26.57 -21.03
CA SER A 33 38.74 -26.07 -19.80
C SER A 33 39.56 -24.80 -20.06
N VAL A 34 38.92 -23.63 -20.11
CA VAL A 34 39.63 -22.34 -20.06
C VAL A 34 38.89 -21.34 -19.17
N ASN A 35 39.44 -21.08 -17.98
CA ASN A 35 39.23 -19.89 -17.13
C ASN A 35 37.78 -19.41 -16.86
N ARG A 36 36.90 -20.27 -16.36
CA ARG A 36 35.54 -19.86 -15.95
C ARG A 36 35.52 -18.93 -14.72
N GLU A 37 36.38 -19.18 -13.73
CA GLU A 37 36.42 -18.42 -12.47
C GLU A 37 36.88 -16.95 -12.63
N ALA A 38 37.77 -16.65 -13.58
CA ALA A 38 38.29 -15.29 -13.76
C ALA A 38 37.27 -14.33 -14.39
N TYR A 39 36.31 -14.85 -15.18
CA TYR A 39 35.25 -14.05 -15.80
C TYR A 39 34.04 -13.86 -14.87
N GLU A 40 33.67 -14.88 -14.09
CA GLU A 40 32.61 -14.77 -13.07
C GLU A 40 32.98 -13.77 -11.97
N ASN A 41 34.23 -13.78 -11.49
CA ASN A 41 34.69 -12.84 -10.47
C ASN A 41 34.67 -11.37 -10.95
N ASN A 42 34.99 -11.11 -12.22
CA ASN A 42 34.98 -9.74 -12.77
C ASN A 42 33.54 -9.21 -12.96
N ALA A 43 32.62 -10.06 -13.44
CA ALA A 43 31.21 -9.69 -13.55
C ALA A 43 30.59 -9.42 -12.17
N ASN A 44 30.94 -10.21 -11.15
CA ASN A 44 30.43 -10.04 -9.79
C ASN A 44 30.95 -8.73 -9.15
N ILE A 45 32.22 -8.39 -9.35
CA ILE A 45 32.81 -7.12 -8.88
C ILE A 45 32.13 -5.91 -9.54
N GLN A 46 31.85 -5.96 -10.84
CA GLN A 46 31.17 -4.87 -11.54
C GLN A 46 29.74 -4.68 -11.02
N LEU A 47 29.04 -5.77 -10.76
CA LEU A 47 27.69 -5.75 -10.19
C LEU A 47 27.68 -5.18 -8.77
N GLU A 48 28.68 -5.53 -7.94
CA GLU A 48 28.83 -5.02 -6.59
C GLU A 48 29.15 -3.51 -6.57
N LEU A 49 29.99 -3.03 -7.49
CA LEU A 49 30.26 -1.60 -7.68
C LEU A 49 29.03 -0.82 -8.15
N GLU A 50 28.22 -1.41 -9.03
CA GLU A 50 26.94 -0.85 -9.46
C GLU A 50 25.98 -0.71 -8.28
N CYS A 51 25.86 -1.77 -7.47
CA CYS A 51 25.02 -1.80 -6.28
C CYS A 51 25.43 -0.72 -5.25
N LEU A 52 26.73 -0.55 -4.99
CA LEU A 52 27.25 0.51 -4.11
C LEU A 52 26.93 1.91 -4.64
N ARG A 53 27.03 2.12 -5.96
CA ARG A 53 26.67 3.40 -6.59
C ARG A 53 25.18 3.69 -6.46
N GLU A 54 24.32 2.70 -6.70
CA GLU A 54 22.88 2.85 -6.53
C GLU A 54 22.51 3.16 -5.07
N LEU A 55 23.15 2.49 -4.09
CA LEU A 55 22.97 2.78 -2.67
C LEU A 55 23.35 4.23 -2.32
N GLU A 56 24.44 4.74 -2.89
CA GLU A 56 24.85 6.14 -2.71
C GLU A 56 23.80 7.12 -3.27
N GLU A 57 23.28 6.86 -4.47
CA GLU A 57 22.19 7.65 -5.06
C GLU A 57 20.94 7.66 -4.17
N VAL A 58 20.57 6.50 -3.64
CA VAL A 58 19.42 6.35 -2.72
C VAL A 58 19.66 7.13 -1.43
N GLN A 59 20.86 7.07 -0.83
CA GLN A 59 21.19 7.84 0.37
C GLN A 59 21.08 9.35 0.12
N VAL A 60 21.53 9.84 -1.04
CA VAL A 60 21.37 11.25 -1.43
C VAL A 60 19.90 11.65 -1.52
N LEU A 61 19.03 10.75 -2.01
CA LEU A 61 17.59 10.99 -2.06
C LEU A 61 16.96 10.98 -0.66
N ILE A 62 17.34 10.04 0.20
CA ILE A 62 16.88 9.98 1.60
C ILE A 62 17.25 11.28 2.33
N ASN A 63 18.48 11.74 2.19
CA ASN A 63 18.95 12.98 2.82
C ASN A 63 18.17 14.22 2.36
N LYS A 64 17.66 14.23 1.11
CA LYS A 64 16.82 15.32 0.58
C LYS A 64 15.39 15.31 1.13
N LEU A 65 14.92 14.21 1.70
CA LEU A 65 13.55 14.08 2.20
C LEU A 65 13.35 14.70 3.59
N GLY A 66 14.44 14.97 4.32
CA GLY A 66 14.40 15.74 5.57
C GLY A 66 13.65 15.02 6.69
N PHE A 67 13.81 13.70 6.80
CA PHE A 67 13.28 12.93 7.92
C PHE A 67 13.90 13.41 9.24
N GLU A 68 13.08 13.45 10.29
CA GLU A 68 13.53 13.84 11.65
C GLU A 68 14.47 12.78 12.23
N ASP A 69 14.18 11.51 11.95
CA ASP A 69 15.06 10.37 12.19
C ASP A 69 15.88 10.08 10.93
N SER A 70 17.21 10.12 11.05
CA SER A 70 18.10 9.70 9.98
C SER A 70 18.14 8.18 9.89
N PHE A 71 17.94 7.62 8.70
CA PHE A 71 18.14 6.19 8.42
C PHE A 71 18.99 6.02 7.16
N THR A 72 19.67 4.89 7.03
CA THR A 72 20.58 4.61 5.91
C THR A 72 19.87 3.96 4.72
N ALA A 73 20.47 4.06 3.54
CA ALA A 73 20.00 3.37 2.34
C ALA A 73 20.01 1.84 2.51
N GLU A 74 20.95 1.32 3.31
CA GLU A 74 21.02 -0.11 3.65
C GLU A 74 19.83 -0.53 4.53
N GLU A 75 19.52 0.26 5.57
CA GLU A 75 18.33 0.04 6.41
C GLU A 75 17.04 0.11 5.60
N PHE A 76 16.99 0.99 4.60
CA PHE A 76 15.84 1.14 3.71
C PHE A 76 15.63 -0.08 2.79
N VAL A 77 16.71 -0.74 2.35
CA VAL A 77 16.65 -1.92 1.48
C VAL A 77 16.30 -3.19 2.27
N LEU A 78 16.76 -3.29 3.52
CA LEU A 78 16.62 -4.49 4.36
C LEU A 78 15.20 -4.75 4.92
N TYR A 79 14.24 -3.82 4.74
CA TYR A 79 12.87 -4.05 5.22
C TYR A 79 12.15 -5.19 4.47
N ASP A 80 12.50 -5.47 3.21
CA ASP A 80 11.85 -6.50 2.38
C ASP A 80 12.33 -7.93 2.72
N ASP A 81 13.59 -8.10 3.14
CA ASP A 81 14.14 -9.42 3.48
C ASP A 81 13.64 -9.95 4.84
N SER A 82 13.19 -9.06 5.73
CA SER A 82 12.69 -9.45 7.05
C SER A 82 11.29 -10.08 7.04
N GLU A 83 10.45 -9.77 6.04
CA GLU A 83 9.11 -10.39 5.88
C GLU A 83 9.19 -11.82 5.33
N VAL A 84 10.29 -12.19 4.66
CA VAL A 84 10.50 -13.52 4.06
C VAL A 84 10.71 -14.63 5.11
N THR A 85 10.94 -14.26 6.39
CA THR A 85 11.09 -15.23 7.49
C THR A 85 9.76 -15.78 8.00
N THR A 86 8.62 -15.29 7.51
CA THR A 86 7.32 -15.89 7.81
C THR A 86 7.22 -17.22 7.06
N GLU A 87 7.15 -18.33 7.80
CA GLU A 87 7.07 -19.70 7.28
C GLU A 87 6.20 -19.80 6.02
N MET A 88 6.78 -20.26 4.90
CA MET A 88 6.02 -20.57 3.69
C MET A 88 4.87 -21.52 4.07
N ILE A 89 3.64 -21.11 3.75
CA ILE A 89 2.44 -21.92 3.97
C ILE A 89 2.67 -23.28 3.31
N SER A 90 2.51 -24.35 4.08
CA SER A 90 2.78 -25.70 3.61
C SER A 90 1.73 -26.19 2.61
N ASP A 91 2.09 -27.08 1.69
CA ASP A 91 1.14 -27.69 0.74
C ASP A 91 -0.06 -28.33 1.45
N TYR A 92 0.14 -28.84 2.67
CA TYR A 92 -0.93 -29.38 3.51
C TYR A 92 -1.95 -28.29 3.92
N GLU A 93 -1.49 -27.12 4.32
CA GLU A 93 -2.35 -25.98 4.66
C GLU A 93 -3.06 -25.41 3.44
N ILE A 94 -2.38 -25.37 2.29
CA ILE A 94 -2.98 -24.98 1.01
C ILE A 94 -4.12 -25.95 0.64
N LEU A 95 -3.88 -27.26 0.73
CA LEU A 95 -4.89 -28.27 0.44
C LEU A 95 -6.06 -28.22 1.43
N LYS A 96 -5.82 -27.89 2.70
CA LYS A 96 -6.88 -27.70 3.70
C LYS A 96 -7.77 -26.49 3.38
N ALA A 97 -7.20 -25.41 2.84
CA ALA A 97 -7.94 -24.21 2.44
C ALA A 97 -8.76 -24.41 1.15
N VAL A 98 -8.29 -25.28 0.24
CA VAL A 98 -8.95 -25.53 -1.06
C VAL A 98 -9.98 -26.66 -0.99
N GLN A 99 -9.88 -27.57 -0.01
CA GLN A 99 -10.92 -28.58 0.20
C GLN A 99 -12.20 -27.92 0.72
N PRO A 100 -13.36 -28.15 0.07
CA PRO A 100 -14.63 -27.70 0.60
C PRO A 100 -14.89 -28.47 1.90
N ASN A 101 -14.74 -27.79 3.02
CA ASN A 101 -15.02 -28.35 4.32
C ASN A 101 -16.52 -28.67 4.35
N ASN A 102 -16.89 -29.95 4.51
CA ASN A 102 -18.30 -30.38 4.68
C ASN A 102 -18.84 -30.04 6.08
N GLN A 103 -18.10 -29.27 6.87
CA GLN A 103 -18.65 -28.59 8.03
C GLN A 103 -19.51 -27.45 7.49
N GLU A 104 -20.76 -27.40 7.97
CA GLU A 104 -21.71 -26.33 7.74
C GLU A 104 -20.98 -25.02 7.54
N LYS A 105 -21.24 -24.35 6.41
CA LYS A 105 -20.68 -23.04 6.10
C LYS A 105 -20.73 -22.19 7.37
N GLU A 106 -19.61 -22.04 8.06
CA GLU A 106 -19.37 -20.85 8.83
C GLU A 106 -19.37 -19.77 7.75
N GLU A 107 -20.54 -19.17 7.53
CA GLU A 107 -20.60 -17.78 7.14
C GLU A 107 -19.53 -17.11 7.97
N ILE A 108 -18.44 -16.70 7.33
CA ILE A 108 -17.56 -15.70 7.90
C ILE A 108 -18.55 -14.59 8.23
N GLU A 109 -18.89 -14.49 9.51
CA GLU A 109 -19.74 -13.44 10.03
C GLU A 109 -18.92 -12.19 9.75
N GLU A 110 -19.11 -11.59 8.56
CA GLU A 110 -18.50 -10.34 8.17
C GLU A 110 -18.94 -9.39 9.26
N LYS A 111 -18.03 -9.15 10.20
CA LYS A 111 -18.33 -8.38 11.40
C LYS A 111 -18.88 -7.05 10.87
N PRO A 112 -20.16 -6.75 11.09
CA PRO A 112 -20.80 -5.66 10.39
C PRO A 112 -19.98 -4.40 10.66
N LEU A 113 -19.55 -3.74 9.59
CA LEU A 113 -18.80 -2.51 9.71
C LEU A 113 -19.54 -1.60 10.69
N PRO A 114 -18.84 -0.93 11.62
CA PRO A 114 -19.49 -0.14 12.64
C PRO A 114 -20.43 0.85 11.99
N ILE A 115 -21.72 0.73 12.32
CA ILE A 115 -22.77 1.56 11.75
C ILE A 115 -22.48 3.00 12.16
N ILE A 116 -22.15 3.82 11.17
CA ILE A 116 -21.87 5.24 11.36
C ILE A 116 -23.13 6.05 11.15
N THR A 117 -23.46 6.93 12.10
CA THR A 117 -24.65 7.79 11.98
C THR A 117 -24.37 8.96 11.03
N HIS A 118 -25.42 9.47 10.36
CA HIS A 118 -25.30 10.65 9.49
C HIS A 118 -24.68 11.85 10.21
N ASN A 119 -24.98 12.05 11.50
CA ASN A 119 -24.39 13.13 12.31
C ASN A 119 -22.87 12.98 12.41
N LYS A 120 -22.40 11.76 12.65
CA LYS A 120 -20.98 11.45 12.75
C LYS A 120 -20.25 11.69 11.43
N VAL A 121 -20.85 11.30 10.31
CA VAL A 121 -20.32 11.58 8.97
C VAL A 121 -20.18 13.08 8.72
N ILE A 122 -21.20 13.87 9.08
CA ILE A 122 -21.18 15.33 8.95
C ILE A 122 -20.05 15.94 9.80
N GLU A 123 -19.88 15.49 11.04
CA GLU A 123 -18.78 15.91 11.92
C GLU A 123 -17.40 15.59 11.32
N TYR A 124 -17.24 14.43 10.68
CA TYR A 124 -15.98 14.07 10.02
C TYR A 124 -15.67 15.00 8.84
N TYR A 125 -16.66 15.34 8.02
CA TYR A 125 -16.46 16.33 6.95
C TYR A 125 -16.03 17.69 7.49
N ASP A 126 -16.58 18.15 8.62
CA ASP A 126 -16.15 19.38 9.26
C ASP A 126 -14.69 19.34 9.71
N LYS A 127 -14.26 18.21 10.29
CA LYS A 127 -12.86 18.01 10.68
C LYS A 127 -11.92 18.03 9.47
N VAL A 128 -12.29 17.37 8.37
CA VAL A 128 -11.49 17.34 7.15
C VAL A 128 -11.39 18.75 6.54
N ILE A 129 -12.48 19.51 6.47
CA ILE A 129 -12.46 20.90 5.99
C ILE A 129 -11.51 21.74 6.84
N LEU A 130 -11.62 21.67 8.18
CA LEU A 130 -10.74 22.41 9.09
C LEU A 130 -9.27 22.02 8.93
N TYR A 131 -8.99 20.73 8.74
CA TYR A 131 -7.64 20.25 8.49
C TYR A 131 -7.07 20.82 7.19
N LEU A 132 -7.82 20.74 6.08
CA LEU A 132 -7.40 21.25 4.77
C LEU A 132 -7.18 22.78 4.79
N GLN A 133 -8.01 23.52 5.52
CA GLN A 133 -7.84 24.97 5.70
C GLN A 133 -6.57 25.32 6.48
N ARG A 134 -6.16 24.49 7.45
CA ARG A 134 -4.93 24.71 8.22
C ARG A 134 -3.66 24.40 7.43
N GLN A 135 -3.74 23.47 6.47
CA GLN A 135 -2.62 23.03 5.66
C GLN A 135 -2.23 24.01 4.54
N GLU A 136 -3.02 25.06 4.31
CA GLU A 136 -2.79 26.05 3.25
C GLU A 136 -1.38 26.68 3.31
N LYS A 137 -0.83 26.84 4.52
CA LYS A 137 0.52 27.37 4.74
C LYS A 137 1.65 26.44 4.31
N ASN A 138 1.42 25.12 4.27
CA ASN A 138 2.47 24.11 4.06
C ASN A 138 2.43 23.49 2.66
N TYR A 139 1.26 23.42 2.02
CA TYR A 139 1.07 22.64 0.78
C TYR A 139 0.37 23.41 -0.35
N GLY A 140 0.06 24.70 -0.17
CA GLY A 140 -0.69 25.50 -1.14
C GLY A 140 -2.21 25.42 -0.92
N SER A 141 -2.98 26.09 -1.78
CA SER A 141 -4.44 26.16 -1.64
C SER A 141 -5.10 24.81 -1.90
N ASN A 142 -5.88 24.33 -0.91
CA ASN A 142 -6.71 23.14 -0.98
C ASN A 142 -8.16 23.47 -1.41
N ASP A 143 -8.37 24.56 -2.17
CA ASP A 143 -9.72 25.07 -2.45
C ASP A 143 -10.61 24.09 -3.20
N GLU A 144 -10.07 23.33 -4.15
CA GLU A 144 -10.83 22.31 -4.90
C GLU A 144 -11.25 21.15 -4.00
N ASP A 145 -10.34 20.64 -3.17
CA ASP A 145 -10.63 19.57 -2.21
C ASP A 145 -11.66 20.03 -1.18
N ILE A 146 -11.48 21.22 -0.62
CA ILE A 146 -12.45 21.82 0.32
C ILE A 146 -13.82 21.97 -0.34
N LYS A 147 -13.87 22.40 -1.62
CA LYS A 147 -15.13 22.51 -2.38
C LYS A 147 -15.78 21.14 -2.60
N PHE A 148 -14.99 20.11 -2.90
CA PHE A 148 -15.47 18.75 -3.05
C PHE A 148 -16.04 18.19 -1.74
N ILE A 149 -15.30 18.31 -0.63
CA ILE A 149 -15.76 17.87 0.70
C ILE A 149 -17.03 18.62 1.14
N LYS A 150 -17.13 19.92 0.86
CA LYS A 150 -18.37 20.70 1.11
C LYS A 150 -19.56 20.14 0.32
N LYS A 151 -19.35 19.69 -0.91
CA LYS A 151 -20.40 19.05 -1.72
C LYS A 151 -20.85 17.73 -1.08
N LEU A 152 -19.91 16.87 -0.66
CA LEU A 152 -20.23 15.62 0.04
C LEU A 152 -20.99 15.87 1.35
N LYS A 153 -20.56 16.86 2.14
CA LYS A 153 -21.27 17.27 3.36
C LYS A 153 -22.72 17.67 3.08
N LYS A 154 -22.95 18.43 2.00
CA LYS A 154 -24.30 18.84 1.57
C LYS A 154 -25.16 17.63 1.20
N GLU A 155 -24.59 16.61 0.56
CA GLU A 155 -25.31 15.37 0.25
C GLU A 155 -25.63 14.58 1.52
N ALA A 156 -24.68 14.40 2.45
CA ALA A 156 -24.95 13.74 3.72
C ALA A 156 -26.05 14.43 4.54
N LEU A 157 -26.11 15.76 4.50
CA LEU A 157 -27.19 16.54 5.12
C LEU A 157 -28.55 16.29 4.45
N ARG A 158 -28.57 16.16 3.12
CA ARG A 158 -29.78 15.86 2.35
C ARG A 158 -30.28 14.45 2.67
N GLU A 159 -29.39 13.46 2.69
CA GLU A 159 -29.74 12.08 3.07
C GLU A 159 -30.31 12.03 4.48
N ARG A 160 -29.64 12.65 5.46
CA ARG A 160 -30.16 12.74 6.84
C ARG A 160 -31.58 13.30 6.89
N PHE A 161 -31.85 14.35 6.11
CA PHE A 161 -33.17 14.97 6.06
C PHE A 161 -34.22 14.02 5.47
N TYR A 162 -33.91 13.31 4.39
CA TYR A 162 -34.83 12.32 3.81
C TYR A 162 -35.03 11.12 4.73
N SER A 163 -34.00 10.57 5.35
CA SER A 163 -34.11 9.49 6.34
C SER A 163 -35.00 9.90 7.52
N THR A 164 -34.86 11.13 8.01
CA THR A 164 -35.70 11.64 9.10
C THR A 164 -37.17 11.74 8.66
N LYS A 165 -37.44 12.19 7.42
CA LYS A 165 -38.79 12.20 6.86
C LYS A 165 -39.37 10.79 6.71
N GLN A 166 -38.56 9.84 6.24
CA GLN A 166 -38.96 8.45 6.07
C GLN A 166 -39.34 7.83 7.42
N ILE A 167 -38.50 7.98 8.44
CA ILE A 167 -38.80 7.53 9.81
C ILE A 167 -40.12 8.13 10.31
N ASN A 168 -40.35 9.42 10.07
CA ASN A 168 -41.61 10.06 10.48
C ASN A 168 -42.82 9.45 9.76
N LEU A 169 -42.73 9.22 8.44
CA LEU A 169 -43.80 8.59 7.66
C LEU A 169 -44.06 7.15 8.10
N ASP A 170 -43.01 6.35 8.31
CA ASP A 170 -43.11 4.97 8.77
C ASP A 170 -43.82 4.90 10.13
N ASN A 171 -43.49 5.83 11.03
CA ASN A 171 -44.17 5.95 12.32
C ASN A 171 -45.66 6.34 12.18
N PHE A 172 -46.03 7.15 11.18
CA PHE A 172 -47.44 7.48 10.92
C PHE A 172 -48.24 6.29 10.39
N VAL A 173 -47.66 5.50 9.49
CA VAL A 173 -48.32 4.33 8.90
C VAL A 173 -48.51 3.23 9.95
N ASN A 174 -47.50 2.98 10.79
CA ASN A 174 -47.55 1.97 11.85
C ASN A 174 -48.55 2.30 12.98
N VAL A 175 -49.11 3.51 13.04
CA VAL A 175 -50.13 3.91 14.04
C VAL A 175 -51.57 3.66 13.54
N ILE A 176 -51.75 3.33 12.25
CA ILE A 176 -53.07 3.16 11.63
C ILE A 176 -53.49 1.67 11.51
N GLU A 177 -52.59 0.73 11.80
CA GLU A 177 -52.89 -0.71 12.02
C GLU A 177 -53.23 -1.01 13.49
#